data_AF-A0A5S9MCU1-F1
#
_entry.id   AF-A0A5S9MCU1-F1
#
_cell.length_a   1.000
_cell.length_b   1.000
_cell.length_c   1.000
_cell.angle_alpha   90.00
_cell.angle_beta   90.00
_cell.angle_gamma   90.00
#
_symmetry.space_group_name_H-M   'P 1'
#
loop_
_entity.id
_entity.type
_entity.pdbx_description
1 polymer ?
#
loop_
_entity_poly.entity_id
_entity_poly.type
_entity_poly.pdbx_seq_one_letter_code
_entity_poly.pdbx_strand_id
1 'polypeptide(L)'
;MFVFEDIVTLDSRAIQRVIRDVENDDLLLALKVASEEVKEIVFRNMSQRMVETFKEEMEFMGPVRLRDVEEAQTRIVSIVRRLEEAGEIVIARGGGDDIIV
;
A
#
# COMPACT_ATOMS: atom_id res chain seq x y z
N MET A 1 1.79 15.95 0.41
CA MET A 1 2.31 14.97 -0.58
C MET A 1 2.09 13.60 0.03
N PHE A 2 1.41 12.70 -0.65
CA PHE A 2 1.16 11.34 -0.16
C PHE A 2 2.43 10.48 -0.33
N VAL A 3 2.84 9.78 0.72
CA VAL A 3 3.95 8.80 0.76
C VAL A 3 3.42 7.40 1.11
N PHE A 4 4.26 6.36 1.00
CA PHE A 4 3.82 4.98 1.22
C PHE A 4 3.26 4.73 2.63
N GLU A 5 3.87 5.31 3.66
CA GLU A 5 3.39 5.17 5.05
C GLU A 5 2.00 5.80 5.27
N ASP A 6 1.59 6.76 4.44
CA ASP A 6 0.25 7.36 4.54
C ASP A 6 -0.87 6.37 4.13
N ILE A 7 -0.54 5.16 3.65
CA ILE A 7 -1.54 4.13 3.33
C ILE A 7 -2.43 3.76 4.53
N VAL A 8 -1.93 3.97 5.75
CA VAL A 8 -2.70 3.74 7.00
C VAL A 8 -3.89 4.68 7.13
N THR A 9 -3.90 5.82 6.42
CA THR A 9 -5.00 6.78 6.45
C THR A 9 -6.09 6.46 5.44
N LEU A 10 -5.90 5.44 4.58
CA LEU A 10 -6.89 5.01 3.61
C LEU A 10 -7.94 4.10 4.28
N ASP A 11 -9.17 4.17 3.78
CA ASP A 11 -10.20 3.24 4.21
C ASP A 11 -9.96 1.82 3.65
N SER A 12 -10.63 0.82 4.23
CA SER A 12 -10.46 -0.58 3.82
C SER A 12 -10.77 -0.81 2.34
N ARG A 13 -11.74 -0.08 1.77
CA ARG A 13 -12.12 -0.25 0.35
C ARG A 13 -11.03 0.26 -0.58
N ALA A 14 -10.43 1.39 -0.25
CA ALA A 14 -9.30 1.95 -0.95
C ALA A 14 -8.10 1.01 -0.88
N ILE A 15 -7.75 0.50 0.31
CA ILE A 15 -6.64 -0.45 0.47
C ILE A 15 -6.87 -1.71 -0.38
N GLN A 16 -8.07 -2.30 -0.35
CA GLN A 16 -8.42 -3.44 -1.21
C GLN A 16 -8.37 -3.11 -2.71
N ARG A 17 -8.67 -1.86 -3.09
CA ARG A 17 -8.56 -1.41 -4.47
C ARG A 17 -7.11 -1.29 -4.91
N VAL A 18 -6.23 -0.76 -4.04
CA VAL A 18 -4.78 -0.68 -4.26
C VAL A 18 -4.18 -2.08 -4.39
N ILE A 19 -4.46 -2.98 -3.43
CA ILE A 19 -3.94 -4.37 -3.44
C ILE A 19 -4.26 -5.08 -4.77
N ARG A 20 -5.43 -4.80 -5.37
CA ARG A 20 -5.83 -5.40 -6.66
C ARG A 20 -5.08 -4.87 -7.88
N ASP A 21 -4.53 -3.66 -7.81
CA ASP A 21 -3.83 -3.00 -8.92
C ASP A 21 -2.30 -3.06 -8.82
N VAL A 22 -1.78 -3.43 -7.64
CA VAL A 22 -0.35 -3.54 -7.36
C VAL A 22 0.15 -4.93 -7.77
N GLU A 23 1.35 -4.98 -8.35
CA GLU A 23 2.04 -6.25 -8.61
C GLU A 23 2.49 -6.89 -7.29
N ASN A 24 2.32 -8.21 -7.14
CA ASN A 24 2.63 -8.90 -5.88
C ASN A 24 4.09 -8.70 -5.45
N ASP A 25 5.05 -8.72 -6.39
CA ASP A 25 6.47 -8.52 -6.11
C ASP A 25 6.75 -7.13 -5.51
N ASP A 26 6.07 -6.10 -6.02
CA ASP A 26 6.16 -4.74 -5.47
C ASP A 26 5.60 -4.68 -4.05
N LEU A 27 4.45 -5.32 -3.83
CA LEU A 27 3.81 -5.33 -2.52
C LEU A 27 4.66 -6.11 -1.49
N LEU A 28 5.21 -7.26 -1.85
CA LEU A 28 6.13 -8.04 -1.01
C LEU A 28 7.35 -7.23 -0.62
N LEU A 29 8.00 -6.61 -1.61
CA LEU A 29 9.23 -5.85 -1.41
C LEU A 29 8.98 -4.61 -0.54
N ALA A 30 7.87 -3.90 -0.79
CA ALA A 30 7.47 -2.74 0.01
C ALA A 30 7.13 -3.12 1.45
N LEU A 31 6.37 -4.21 1.66
CA LEU A 31 5.98 -4.68 2.99
C LEU A 31 7.16 -5.19 3.82
N LYS A 32 8.25 -5.65 3.20
CA LYS A 32 9.43 -6.15 3.93
C LYS A 32 10.04 -5.12 4.88
N VAL A 33 10.02 -3.84 4.49
CA VAL A 33 10.65 -2.74 5.26
C VAL A 33 9.61 -1.73 5.76
N ALA A 34 8.32 -2.03 5.57
CA ALA A 34 7.21 -1.22 6.06
C ALA A 34 7.12 -1.28 7.59
N SER A 35 6.52 -0.24 8.17
CA SER A 35 6.12 -0.26 9.58
C SER A 35 5.13 -1.39 9.87
N GLU A 36 5.07 -1.84 11.12
CA GLU A 36 4.12 -2.88 11.54
C GLU A 36 2.67 -2.44 11.33
N GLU A 37 2.36 -1.15 11.52
CA GLU A 37 1.03 -0.58 11.27
C GLU A 37 0.61 -0.72 9.80
N VAL A 38 1.52 -0.42 8.87
CA VAL A 38 1.28 -0.61 7.43
C VAL A 38 1.08 -2.08 7.10
N LYS A 39 1.92 -2.99 7.63
CA LYS A 39 1.75 -4.43 7.41
C LYS A 39 0.39 -4.92 7.92
N GLU A 40 0.01 -4.54 9.12
CA GLU A 40 -1.26 -4.94 9.73
C GLU A 40 -2.46 -4.47 8.90
N ILE A 41 -2.49 -3.20 8.48
CA ILE A 41 -3.61 -2.66 7.73
C ILE A 41 -3.72 -3.29 6.33
N VAL A 42 -2.59 -3.59 5.69
CA VAL A 42 -2.55 -4.26 4.39
C VAL A 42 -3.00 -5.71 4.52
N PHE A 43 -2.45 -6.48 5.46
CA PHE A 43 -2.84 -7.89 5.65
C PHE A 43 -4.30 -8.05 6.07
N ARG A 44 -4.84 -7.13 6.89
CA ARG A 44 -6.27 -7.14 7.25
C ARG A 44 -7.19 -6.98 6.04
N ASN A 45 -6.69 -6.39 4.95
CA ASN A 45 -7.42 -6.16 3.71
C ASN A 45 -7.13 -7.20 2.62
N MET A 46 -6.40 -8.28 2.95
CA MET A 46 -6.17 -9.43 2.09
C MET A 46 -7.06 -10.61 2.48
N SER A 47 -7.18 -11.58 1.57
CA SER A 47 -7.71 -12.90 1.94
C SER A 47 -6.71 -13.66 2.82
N GLN A 48 -7.18 -14.55 3.70
CA GLN A 48 -6.30 -15.35 4.57
C GLN A 48 -5.22 -16.11 3.77
N ARG A 49 -5.60 -16.74 2.66
CA ARG A 49 -4.67 -17.43 1.76
C ARG A 49 -3.57 -16.51 1.24
N MET A 50 -3.91 -15.29 0.85
CA MET A 50 -2.93 -14.32 0.36
C MET A 50 -1.98 -13.88 1.47
N VAL A 51 -2.48 -13.65 2.69
CA VAL A 51 -1.63 -13.34 3.85
C VAL A 51 -0.65 -14.47 4.15
N GLU A 52 -1.11 -15.73 4.12
CA GLU A 52 -0.26 -16.91 4.31
C GLU A 52 0.85 -16.96 3.24
N THR A 53 0.48 -16.84 1.96
CA THR A 53 1.46 -16.82 0.85
C THR A 53 2.47 -15.69 1.01
N PHE A 54 2.02 -14.46 1.32
CA PHE A 54 2.92 -13.32 1.48
C PHE A 54 3.89 -13.51 2.65
N LYS A 55 3.41 -14.02 3.79
CA LYS A 55 4.27 -14.27 4.96
C LYS A 55 5.33 -15.32 4.65
N GLU A 56 4.95 -16.42 4.02
CA GLU A 56 5.89 -17.45 3.58
C GLU A 56 6.95 -16.87 2.62
N GLU A 57 6.53 -16.15 1.58
CA GLU A 57 7.45 -15.53 0.63
C GLU A 57 8.39 -14.52 1.31
N MET A 58 7.89 -13.74 2.27
CA MET A 58 8.72 -12.81 3.05
C MET A 58 9.78 -13.52 3.91
N GLU A 59 9.47 -14.70 4.47
CA GLU A 59 10.44 -15.53 5.20
C GLU A 59 11.53 -16.10 4.28
N PHE A 60 11.17 -16.49 3.05
CA PHE A 60 12.13 -16.98 2.06
C PHE A 60 12.93 -15.86 1.37
N MET A 61 12.42 -14.64 1.37
CA MET A 61 13.16 -13.50 0.82
C MET A 61 14.42 -13.25 1.66
N GLY A 62 15.59 -13.38 1.03
CA GLY A 62 16.87 -12.94 1.57
C GLY A 62 16.98 -11.41 1.71
N PRO A 63 18.15 -10.86 2.07
CA PRO A 63 18.35 -9.42 2.16
C PRO A 63 17.99 -8.73 0.84
N VAL A 64 17.27 -7.61 0.93
CA VAL A 64 16.85 -6.79 -0.23
C VAL A 64 17.60 -5.47 -0.23
N ARG A 65 17.76 -4.85 -1.40
CA ARG A 65 18.41 -3.53 -1.51
C ARG A 65 17.39 -2.45 -1.20
N LEU A 66 17.79 -1.47 -0.39
CA LEU A 66 16.93 -0.33 -0.02
C LEU A 66 16.36 0.39 -1.25
N ARG A 67 17.17 0.59 -2.30
CA ARG A 67 16.72 1.22 -3.55
C ARG A 67 15.55 0.48 -4.20
N ASP A 68 15.62 -0.84 -4.25
CA ASP A 68 14.58 -1.64 -4.91
C ASP A 68 13.25 -1.54 -4.10
N VAL A 69 13.35 -1.44 -2.77
CA VAL A 69 12.21 -1.18 -1.88
C VAL A 69 11.60 0.21 -2.11
N GLU A 70 12.43 1.26 -2.19
CA GLU A 70 11.97 2.62 -2.46
C GLU A 70 11.29 2.74 -3.83
N GLU A 71 11.82 2.03 -4.84
CA GLU A 71 11.22 1.95 -6.18
C GLU A 71 9.84 1.25 -6.14
N ALA A 72 9.71 0.13 -5.42
CA ALA A 72 8.44 -0.57 -5.25
C ALA A 72 7.40 0.31 -4.51
N GLN A 73 7.81 0.95 -3.41
CA GLN A 73 6.96 1.91 -2.68
C GLN A 73 6.51 3.06 -3.59
N THR A 74 7.40 3.57 -4.44
CA THR A 74 7.08 4.64 -5.42
C THR A 74 6.06 4.17 -6.46
N ARG A 75 6.18 2.94 -6.97
CA ARG A 75 5.19 2.35 -7.88
C ARG A 75 3.81 2.22 -7.22
N ILE A 76 3.77 1.76 -5.97
CA ILE A 76 2.52 1.68 -5.19
C ILE A 76 1.89 3.06 -4.98
N VAL A 77 2.67 4.07 -4.59
CA VAL A 77 2.18 5.45 -4.42
C VAL A 77 1.65 6.01 -5.75
N SER A 78 2.28 5.68 -6.87
CA SER A 78 1.82 6.09 -8.20
C SER A 78 0.47 5.47 -8.54
N ILE A 79 0.23 4.20 -8.17
CA ILE A 79 -1.07 3.54 -8.32
C ILE A 79 -2.13 4.22 -7.46
N VAL A 80 -1.83 4.53 -6.20
CA VAL A 80 -2.75 5.25 -5.30
C VAL A 80 -3.17 6.59 -5.91
N ARG A 81 -2.22 7.37 -6.43
CA ARG A 81 -2.52 8.66 -7.09
C ARG A 81 -3.38 8.50 -8.34
N ARG A 82 -3.07 7.51 -9.19
CA ARG A 82 -3.87 7.20 -10.38
C ARG A 82 -5.32 6.86 -10.00
N LEU A 83 -5.51 6.09 -8.92
CA LEU A 83 -6.83 5.71 -8.43
C LEU A 83 -7.57 6.92 -7.80
N GLU A 84 -6.86 7.82 -7.13
CA GLU A 84 -7.41 9.10 -6.65
C GLU A 84 -7.87 9.98 -7.82
N GLU A 85 -7.03 10.15 -8.85
CA GLU A 85 -7.35 10.92 -10.06
C GLU A 85 -8.55 10.34 -10.83
N ALA A 86 -8.73 9.01 -10.78
CA ALA A 86 -9.88 8.33 -11.36
C ALA A 86 -11.16 8.40 -10.48
N GLY A 87 -11.06 8.94 -9.25
CA GLY A 87 -12.16 8.98 -8.28
C GLY A 87 -12.50 7.62 -7.66
N GLU A 88 -11.64 6.61 -7.81
CA GLU A 88 -11.82 5.27 -7.25
C GLU A 88 -11.39 5.18 -5.78
N ILE A 89 -10.51 6.09 -5.35
CA ILE A 89 -10.01 6.21 -3.98
C ILE A 89 -10.09 7.68 -3.55
N VAL A 90 -10.39 7.90 -2.27
CA VAL A 90 -10.29 9.23 -1.65
C VAL A 90 -9.14 9.22 -0.65
N ILE A 91 -8.19 10.13 -0.83
CA ILE A 91 -7.09 10.34 0.12
C ILE A 91 -7.52 11.46 1.07
N ALA A 92 -7.69 11.14 2.35
CA ALA A 92 -7.91 12.15 3.37
C ALA A 92 -6.63 12.98 3.55
N ARG A 93 -6.54 14.13 2.89
CA ARG A 93 -5.49 15.11 3.16
C ARG A 93 -5.82 15.76 4.50
N GLY A 94 -5.09 15.42 5.55
CA GLY A 94 -5.27 16.03 6.86
C GLY A 94 -5.20 17.55 6.78
N GLY A 95 -6.34 18.22 7.01
CA GLY A 95 -6.45 19.67 7.19
C GLY A 95 -7.24 20.42 6.12
N GLY A 96 -8.56 20.49 6.32
CA GLY A 96 -9.44 21.62 5.96
C GLY A 96 -9.35 22.16 4.54
N ASP A 97 -10.13 21.57 3.62
CA ASP A 97 -10.90 22.34 2.64
C ASP A 97 -11.89 21.38 1.98
N ASP A 98 -12.90 20.97 2.76
CA ASP A 98 -14.20 20.66 2.19
C ASP A 98 -14.77 21.99 1.66
N ILE A 99 -14.33 22.39 0.46
CA ILE A 99 -15.10 23.33 -0.35
C ILE A 99 -16.34 22.57 -0.79
N ILE A 100 -17.41 22.73 -0.02
CA ILE A 100 -18.78 22.53 -0.47
C ILE A 100 -19.19 23.85 -1.14
N VAL A 101 -19.51 23.79 -2.44
CA VAL A 101 -20.32 24.81 -3.13
C VAL A 101 -21.76 24.34 -3.16
#